data_AF-A0A9W4BEP6-F1
#
_entry.id   AF-A0A9W4BEP6-F1
#
_cell.length_a   1.000
_cell.length_b   1.000
_cell.length_c   1.000
_cell.angle_alpha   90.00
_cell.angle_beta   90.00
_cell.angle_gamma   90.00
#
_symmetry.space_group_name_H-M   'P 1'
#
loop_
_entity.id
_entity.type
_entity.pdbx_description
1 polymer ?
#
loop_
_entity_poly.entity_id
_entity_poly.type
_entity_poly.pdbx_seq_one_letter_code
_entity_poly.pdbx_strand_id
1 'polypeptide(L)'
;MQTRPALPENGVGRECASGGGLRRGALRSVPAMTTPGPASLQSAESDLQIALSEADPHRQGEYARSAADTAAEVALDNAVSRADRERAVALTQEAMTLTARSLLRESRAILVEARNNTDPQRRRELARTAVSKARQATRHRDISDDERAAARQVIGYGRMLDRTVEASARRQHVEPERNEPGIAI
;
A
#
# COMPACT_ATOMS: atom_id res chain seq x y z
N MET A 1 -23.56 -14.55 69.11
CA MET A 1 -23.48 -13.24 68.44
C MET A 1 -22.00 -12.94 68.20
N GLN A 2 -21.57 -12.91 66.94
CA GLN A 2 -20.20 -12.63 66.53
C GLN A 2 -20.04 -11.11 66.32
N THR A 3 -18.98 -10.53 66.87
CA THR A 3 -18.54 -9.16 66.55
C THR A 3 -17.04 -9.17 66.25
N ARG A 4 -16.70 -8.87 64.99
CA ARG A 4 -15.33 -8.67 64.50
C ARG A 4 -14.76 -7.36 65.07
N PRO A 5 -13.47 -7.30 65.41
CA PRO A 5 -12.77 -6.02 65.53
C PRO A 5 -12.07 -5.64 64.22
N ALA A 6 -12.04 -4.33 63.99
CA ALA A 6 -11.38 -3.63 62.91
C ALA A 6 -9.88 -3.36 63.21
N LEU A 7 -9.17 -2.98 62.14
CA LEU A 7 -7.74 -2.67 61.96
C LEU A 7 -7.07 -1.85 63.08
N PRO A 8 -5.73 -1.87 63.10
CA PRO A 8 -5.06 -0.59 62.88
C PRO A 8 -3.91 -0.61 61.87
N GLU A 9 -3.63 0.62 61.44
CA GLU A 9 -2.72 1.12 60.44
C GLU A 9 -1.22 1.07 60.81
N ASN A 10 -0.42 1.49 59.82
CA ASN A 10 0.90 2.12 59.93
C ASN A 10 2.10 1.19 60.15
N GLY A 11 2.61 0.70 59.02
CA GLY A 11 3.94 0.14 58.91
C GLY A 11 5.02 1.21 59.08
N VAL A 12 5.90 0.98 60.05
CA VAL A 12 7.21 1.62 60.13
C VAL A 12 8.24 0.53 60.39
N GLY A 13 9.29 0.49 59.57
CA GLY A 13 10.57 -0.11 59.92
C GLY A 13 11.15 -1.10 58.91
N ARG A 14 12.04 -0.62 58.04
CA ARG A 14 13.49 -0.85 58.20
C ARG A 14 14.29 -0.24 57.04
N GLU A 15 15.29 0.54 57.43
CA GLU A 15 16.39 1.02 56.59
C GLU A 15 17.39 -0.09 56.21
N CYS A 16 18.26 0.30 55.27
CA CYS A 16 19.61 -0.16 54.98
C CYS A 16 19.78 -1.12 53.79
N ALA A 17 20.07 -0.52 52.62
CA ALA A 17 21.27 -0.88 51.87
C ALA A 17 21.71 0.28 50.97
N SER A 18 22.83 0.88 51.36
CA SER A 18 23.61 1.81 50.55
C SER A 18 24.25 1.04 49.40
N GLY A 19 24.01 1.48 48.16
CA GLY A 19 24.59 0.93 46.95
C GLY A 19 24.84 2.08 45.98
N GLY A 20 26.10 2.48 45.85
CA GLY A 20 26.50 3.64 45.06
C GLY A 20 26.40 3.43 43.57
N GLY A 21 26.51 4.55 42.84
CA GLY A 21 26.96 4.54 41.46
C GLY A 21 25.99 5.17 40.46
N LEU A 22 26.55 6.13 39.72
CA LEU A 22 26.21 6.48 38.34
C LEU A 22 25.09 7.51 38.13
N ARG A 23 25.58 8.75 38.01
CA ARG A 23 25.26 9.74 36.97
C ARG A 23 23.77 10.02 36.72
N ARG A 24 23.36 11.25 37.07
CA ARG A 24 22.27 11.98 36.39
C ARG A 24 22.57 12.06 34.88
N GLY A 25 22.22 11.01 34.14
CA GLY A 25 21.80 11.16 32.76
C GLY A 25 20.32 11.46 32.79
N ALA A 26 19.94 12.70 32.48
CA ALA A 26 18.55 13.00 32.15
C ALA A 26 18.17 12.10 30.97
N LEU A 27 17.49 10.99 31.25
CA LEU A 27 16.83 10.19 30.23
C LEU A 27 15.87 11.15 29.54
N ARG A 28 16.19 11.51 28.29
CA ARG A 28 15.21 12.14 27.40
C ARG A 28 13.99 11.22 27.44
N SER A 29 12.89 11.74 27.97
CA SER A 29 11.58 11.10 27.85
C SER A 29 11.38 10.83 26.36
N VAL A 30 11.50 9.56 25.98
CA VAL A 30 11.06 9.11 24.67
C VAL A 30 9.58 9.49 24.63
N PRO A 31 9.11 10.25 23.62
CA PRO A 31 7.69 10.51 23.50
C PRO A 31 7.01 9.14 23.50
N ALA A 32 6.10 8.93 24.45
CA ALA A 32 5.28 7.73 24.47
C ALA A 32 4.75 7.57 23.05
N MET A 33 5.07 6.44 22.39
CA MET A 33 4.38 6.06 21.17
C MET A 33 2.91 6.12 21.54
N THR A 34 2.20 7.13 21.03
CA THR A 34 0.76 7.14 21.03
C THR A 34 0.38 5.86 20.32
N THR A 35 -0.07 4.86 21.09
CA THR A 35 -0.73 3.69 20.51
C THR A 35 -1.78 4.25 19.56
N PRO A 36 -1.78 3.84 18.28
CA PRO A 36 -2.85 4.23 17.36
C PRO A 36 -4.18 4.02 18.08
N GLY A 37 -5.05 5.03 18.02
CA GLY A 37 -6.40 4.88 18.55
C GLY A 37 -7.06 3.63 17.92
N PRO A 38 -8.00 2.99 18.61
CA PRO A 38 -8.70 1.84 18.02
C PRO A 38 -9.28 2.24 16.67
N ALA A 39 -9.17 1.34 15.68
CA ALA A 39 -9.78 1.52 14.37
C ALA A 39 -11.26 1.87 14.55
N SER A 40 -11.70 2.93 13.89
CA SER A 40 -13.08 3.40 14.01
C SER A 40 -13.75 3.38 12.65
N LEU A 41 -15.03 3.01 12.65
CA LEU A 41 -15.85 3.01 11.44
C LEU A 41 -15.88 4.41 10.80
N GLN A 42 -15.95 5.45 11.62
CA GLN A 42 -15.93 6.84 11.17
C GLN A 42 -14.62 7.22 10.47
N SER A 43 -13.48 6.70 10.94
CA SER A 43 -12.18 6.91 10.27
C SER A 43 -12.17 6.26 8.89
N ALA A 44 -12.67 5.02 8.76
CA ALA A 44 -12.77 4.34 7.48
C ALA A 44 -13.71 5.09 6.51
N GLU A 45 -14.85 5.59 6.99
CA GLU A 45 -15.78 6.39 6.20
C GLU A 45 -15.15 7.71 5.72
N SER A 46 -14.40 8.38 6.60
CA SER A 46 -13.68 9.60 6.26
C SER A 46 -12.64 9.35 5.15
N ASP A 47 -11.84 8.30 5.28
CA ASP A 47 -10.83 7.94 4.28
C ASP A 47 -11.48 7.58 2.93
N LEU A 48 -12.59 6.85 2.94
CA LEU A 48 -13.34 6.54 1.72
C LEU A 48 -13.89 7.81 1.08
N GLN A 49 -14.42 8.74 1.87
CA GLN A 49 -14.93 10.01 1.37
C GLN A 49 -13.81 10.84 0.72
N ILE A 50 -12.61 10.87 1.33
CA ILE A 50 -11.44 11.50 0.72
C ILE A 50 -11.12 10.82 -0.61
N ALA A 51 -11.05 9.49 -0.64
CA ALA A 51 -10.77 8.72 -1.85
C ALA A 51 -11.76 9.02 -2.99
N LEU A 52 -13.06 9.16 -2.68
CA LEU A 52 -14.10 9.48 -3.66
C LEU A 52 -13.95 10.88 -4.24
N SER A 53 -13.41 11.84 -3.46
CA SER A 53 -13.15 13.21 -3.91
C SER A 53 -11.77 13.42 -4.56
N GLU A 54 -10.85 12.47 -4.38
CA GLU A 54 -9.47 12.56 -4.89
C GLU A 54 -9.42 12.33 -6.41
N ALA A 55 -8.74 13.25 -7.09
CA ALA A 55 -8.60 13.27 -8.53
C ALA A 55 -7.37 12.48 -9.01
N ASP A 56 -6.29 12.48 -8.21
CA ASP A 56 -5.09 11.73 -8.52
C ASP A 56 -5.34 10.22 -8.27
N PRO A 57 -5.22 9.36 -9.30
CA PRO A 57 -5.53 7.95 -9.15
C PRO A 57 -4.66 7.23 -8.12
N HIS A 58 -3.41 7.66 -7.93
CA HIS A 58 -2.50 7.03 -6.98
C HIS A 58 -2.95 7.32 -5.54
N ARG A 59 -3.11 8.60 -5.19
CA ARG A 59 -3.59 9.01 -3.87
C ARG A 59 -4.97 8.46 -3.55
N GLN A 60 -5.87 8.44 -4.54
CA GLN A 60 -7.17 7.82 -4.37
C GLN A 60 -7.06 6.34 -3.98
N GLY A 61 -6.14 5.60 -4.60
CA GLY A 61 -5.87 4.21 -4.25
C GLY A 61 -5.35 4.05 -2.83
N GLU A 62 -4.49 4.96 -2.37
CA GLU A 62 -3.96 4.99 -1.00
C GLU A 62 -5.05 5.22 0.04
N TYR A 63 -5.90 6.24 -0.15
CA TYR A 63 -7.02 6.53 0.74
C TYR A 63 -8.06 5.38 0.73
N ALA A 64 -8.40 4.85 -0.43
CA ALA A 64 -9.30 3.70 -0.54
C ALA A 64 -8.73 2.47 0.18
N ARG A 65 -7.42 2.23 0.07
CA ARG A 65 -6.79 1.12 0.77
C ARG A 65 -6.79 1.33 2.29
N SER A 66 -6.47 2.53 2.76
CA SER A 66 -6.56 2.92 4.18
C SER A 66 -7.96 2.68 4.74
N ALA A 67 -8.99 3.10 4.00
CA ALA A 67 -10.39 2.86 4.35
C ALA A 67 -10.71 1.35 4.43
N ALA A 68 -10.26 0.57 3.45
CA ALA A 68 -10.49 -0.87 3.41
C ALA A 68 -9.84 -1.60 4.60
N ASP A 69 -8.58 -1.28 4.89
CA ASP A 69 -7.80 -1.87 5.99
C ASP A 69 -8.44 -1.51 7.35
N THR A 70 -8.79 -0.22 7.55
CA THR A 70 -9.47 0.24 8.78
C THR A 70 -10.85 -0.39 8.95
N ALA A 71 -11.65 -0.47 7.89
CA ALA A 71 -12.96 -1.10 7.94
C ALA A 71 -12.86 -2.62 8.18
N ALA A 72 -11.84 -3.29 7.63
CA ALA A 72 -11.61 -4.71 7.87
C ALA A 72 -11.26 -4.97 9.34
N GLU A 73 -10.45 -4.11 9.97
CA GLU A 73 -10.16 -4.20 11.40
C GLU A 73 -11.43 -4.06 12.26
N VAL A 74 -12.29 -3.08 11.94
CA VAL A 74 -13.59 -2.90 12.62
C VAL A 74 -14.51 -4.11 12.42
N ALA A 75 -14.54 -4.68 11.22
CA ALA A 75 -15.37 -5.85 10.91
C ALA A 75 -14.94 -7.10 11.71
N LEU A 76 -13.65 -7.22 12.02
CA LEU A 76 -13.10 -8.34 12.80
C LEU A 76 -13.26 -8.15 14.32
N ASP A 77 -13.60 -6.94 14.78
CA ASP A 77 -13.83 -6.69 16.19
C ASP A 77 -15.19 -7.27 16.66
N ASN A 78 -15.12 -8.15 17.65
CA ASN A 78 -16.28 -8.80 18.25
C ASN A 78 -17.07 -7.88 19.19
N ALA A 79 -16.44 -6.80 19.69
CA ALA A 79 -17.10 -5.81 20.54
C ALA A 79 -18.01 -4.86 19.76
N VAL A 80 -17.81 -4.76 18.45
CA VAL A 80 -18.60 -3.91 17.55
C VAL A 80 -19.98 -4.51 17.30
N SER A 81 -20.99 -3.65 17.18
CA SER A 81 -22.38 -4.07 16.94
C SER A 81 -22.49 -4.84 15.61
N ARG A 82 -23.49 -5.73 15.50
CA ARG A 82 -23.73 -6.45 14.24
C ARG A 82 -23.97 -5.51 13.05
N ALA A 83 -24.72 -4.42 13.28
CA ALA A 83 -25.02 -3.44 12.25
C ALA A 83 -23.75 -2.72 11.77
N ASP A 84 -22.89 -2.31 12.71
CA ASP A 84 -21.62 -1.65 12.38
C ASP A 84 -20.65 -2.60 11.69
N ARG A 85 -20.65 -3.89 12.08
CA ARG A 85 -19.87 -4.94 11.39
C ARG A 85 -20.33 -5.13 9.95
N GLU A 86 -21.64 -5.23 9.71
CA GLU A 86 -22.20 -5.35 8.35
C GLU A 86 -21.85 -4.11 7.50
N ARG A 87 -21.89 -2.91 8.10
CA ARG A 87 -21.49 -1.66 7.45
C ARG A 87 -19.98 -1.62 7.15
N ALA A 88 -19.15 -2.07 8.07
CA ALA A 88 -17.70 -2.17 7.89
C ALA A 88 -17.35 -3.11 6.72
N VAL A 89 -18.00 -4.27 6.63
CA VAL A 89 -17.81 -5.19 5.49
C VAL A 89 -18.19 -4.54 4.15
N ALA A 90 -19.30 -3.80 4.11
CA ALA A 90 -19.70 -3.08 2.90
C ALA A 90 -18.68 -2.00 2.49
N LEU A 91 -18.17 -1.22 3.46
CA LEU A 91 -17.12 -0.24 3.22
C LEU A 91 -15.83 -0.89 2.70
N THR A 92 -15.40 -2.03 3.26
CA THR A 92 -14.23 -2.76 2.76
C THR A 92 -14.40 -3.16 1.30
N GLN A 93 -15.58 -3.64 0.90
CA GLN A 93 -15.86 -4.04 -0.49
C GLN A 93 -15.84 -2.85 -1.46
N GLU A 94 -16.50 -1.75 -1.08
CA GLU A 94 -16.51 -0.52 -1.87
C GLU A 94 -15.11 0.05 -2.04
N ALA A 95 -14.36 0.15 -0.94
CA ALA A 95 -13.01 0.67 -0.91
C ALA A 95 -12.05 -0.20 -1.74
N MET A 96 -12.11 -1.53 -1.62
CA MET A 96 -11.31 -2.42 -2.46
C MET A 96 -11.63 -2.30 -3.96
N THR A 97 -12.90 -2.09 -4.30
CA THR A 97 -13.32 -1.84 -5.69
C THR A 97 -12.71 -0.54 -6.22
N LEU A 98 -12.73 0.52 -5.39
CA LEU A 98 -12.13 1.79 -5.74
C LEU A 98 -10.60 1.68 -5.90
N THR A 99 -9.91 0.94 -5.04
CA THR A 99 -8.47 0.65 -5.17
C THR A 99 -8.16 -0.04 -6.49
N ALA A 100 -8.94 -1.05 -6.89
CA ALA A 100 -8.73 -1.76 -8.15
C ALA A 100 -8.87 -0.81 -9.36
N ARG A 101 -9.88 0.07 -9.34
CA ARG A 101 -10.12 1.06 -10.39
C ARG A 101 -9.02 2.12 -10.46
N SER A 102 -8.54 2.58 -9.30
CA SER A 102 -7.39 3.48 -9.19
C SER A 102 -6.16 2.86 -9.88
N LEU A 103 -5.81 1.62 -9.52
CA LEU A 103 -4.69 0.89 -10.12
C LEU A 103 -4.81 0.77 -11.64
N LEU A 104 -6.01 0.54 -12.17
CA LEU A 104 -6.23 0.48 -13.61
C LEU A 104 -6.02 1.84 -14.28
N ARG A 105 -6.52 2.93 -13.69
CA ARG A 105 -6.28 4.29 -14.18
C ARG A 105 -4.79 4.63 -14.18
N GLU A 106 -4.09 4.33 -13.09
CA GLU A 106 -2.63 4.51 -12.99
C GLU A 106 -1.89 3.69 -14.05
N SER A 107 -2.25 2.41 -14.22
CA SER A 107 -1.62 1.54 -15.20
C SER A 107 -1.76 2.06 -16.63
N ARG A 108 -2.91 2.65 -16.98
CA ARG A 108 -3.17 3.26 -18.27
C ARG A 108 -2.36 4.54 -18.45
N ALA A 109 -2.31 5.41 -17.44
CA ALA A 109 -1.53 6.64 -17.49
C ALA A 109 -0.03 6.35 -17.71
N ILE A 110 0.53 5.41 -16.94
CA ILE A 110 1.93 4.98 -17.08
C ILE A 110 2.19 4.34 -18.44
N LEU A 111 1.23 3.59 -18.99
CA LEU A 111 1.38 2.99 -20.32
C LEU A 111 1.40 4.03 -21.44
N VAL A 112 0.59 5.09 -21.32
CA VAL A 112 0.62 6.24 -22.24
C VAL A 112 1.97 6.95 -22.15
N GLU A 113 2.48 7.17 -20.93
CA GLU A 113 3.81 7.73 -20.73
C GLU A 113 4.90 6.85 -21.36
N ALA A 114 4.84 5.53 -21.15
CA ALA A 114 5.76 4.57 -21.76
C ALA A 114 5.77 4.70 -23.28
N ARG A 115 4.58 4.76 -23.91
CA ARG A 115 4.44 4.89 -25.36
C ARG A 115 5.13 6.15 -25.90
N ASN A 116 5.05 7.25 -25.16
CA ASN A 116 5.57 8.55 -25.59
C ASN A 116 7.04 8.76 -25.22
N ASN A 117 7.61 7.92 -24.36
CA ASN A 117 8.99 8.06 -23.91
C ASN A 117 9.98 7.61 -25.00
N THR A 118 10.96 8.43 -25.33
CA THR A 118 11.96 8.17 -26.38
C THR A 118 13.10 7.26 -25.91
N ASP A 119 13.43 7.25 -24.62
CA ASP A 119 14.45 6.38 -24.05
C ASP A 119 13.94 4.92 -23.99
N PRO A 120 14.61 3.98 -24.68
CA PRO A 120 14.22 2.57 -24.67
C PRO A 120 14.23 1.94 -23.28
N GLN A 121 15.19 2.28 -22.41
CA GLN A 121 15.28 1.70 -21.08
C GLN A 121 14.14 2.20 -20.20
N ARG A 122 13.95 3.53 -20.16
CA ARG A 122 12.83 4.11 -19.40
C ARG A 122 11.46 3.66 -19.91
N ARG A 123 11.27 3.58 -21.24
CA ARG A 123 10.06 3.02 -21.86
C ARG A 123 9.76 1.61 -21.35
N ARG A 124 10.79 0.77 -21.25
CA ARG A 124 10.70 -0.61 -20.75
C ARG A 124 10.27 -0.66 -19.28
N GLU A 125 10.88 0.16 -18.43
CA GLU A 125 10.54 0.25 -17.00
C GLU A 125 9.10 0.69 -16.76
N LEU A 126 8.67 1.74 -17.47
CA LEU A 126 7.30 2.24 -17.40
C LEU A 126 6.30 1.18 -17.86
N ALA A 127 6.57 0.50 -18.98
CA ALA A 127 5.72 -0.58 -19.48
C ALA A 127 5.60 -1.74 -18.47
N ARG A 128 6.70 -2.14 -17.81
CA ARG A 128 6.67 -3.15 -16.74
C ARG A 128 5.86 -2.70 -15.53
N THR A 129 5.98 -1.43 -15.16
CA THR A 129 5.23 -0.84 -14.05
C THR A 129 3.73 -0.83 -14.34
N ALA A 130 3.33 -0.41 -15.54
CA ALA A 130 1.94 -0.47 -16.00
C ALA A 130 1.39 -1.90 -15.96
N VAL A 131 2.14 -2.89 -16.47
CA VAL A 131 1.76 -4.31 -16.43
C VAL A 131 1.60 -4.80 -14.98
N SER A 132 2.50 -4.40 -14.08
CA SER A 132 2.43 -4.78 -12.67
C SER A 132 1.15 -4.26 -12.01
N LYS A 133 0.85 -2.96 -12.16
CA LYS A 133 -0.38 -2.35 -11.61
C LYS A 133 -1.65 -2.97 -12.20
N ALA A 134 -1.69 -3.20 -13.51
CA ALA A 134 -2.82 -3.87 -14.15
C ALA A 134 -3.05 -5.29 -13.61
N ARG A 135 -1.98 -6.05 -13.33
CA ARG A 135 -2.08 -7.37 -12.68
C ARG A 135 -2.56 -7.28 -11.24
N GLN A 136 -2.12 -6.28 -10.49
CA GLN A 136 -2.58 -6.06 -9.13
C GLN A 136 -4.08 -5.79 -9.12
N ALA A 137 -4.57 -4.91 -9.99
CA ALA A 137 -6.00 -4.66 -10.14
C ALA A 137 -6.80 -5.95 -10.40
N THR A 138 -6.29 -6.85 -11.25
CA THR A 138 -7.00 -8.10 -11.57
C THR A 138 -7.10 -9.11 -10.43
N ARG A 139 -6.38 -8.91 -9.32
CA ARG A 139 -6.45 -9.77 -8.14
C ARG A 139 -7.64 -9.45 -7.25
N HIS A 140 -8.26 -8.29 -7.43
CA HIS A 140 -9.47 -7.93 -6.70
C HIS A 140 -10.65 -8.76 -7.20
N ARG A 141 -11.48 -9.21 -6.26
CA ARG A 141 -12.59 -10.14 -6.52
C ARG A 141 -13.68 -9.51 -7.39
N ASP A 142 -13.93 -8.22 -7.20
CA ASP A 142 -15.11 -7.52 -7.70
C ASP A 142 -14.84 -6.66 -8.94
N ILE A 143 -13.80 -7.00 -9.72
CA ILE A 143 -13.55 -6.32 -11.00
C ILE A 143 -14.62 -6.72 -12.03
N SER A 144 -15.10 -5.74 -12.79
CA SER A 144 -16.01 -6.00 -13.91
C SER A 144 -15.30 -6.67 -15.09
N ASP A 145 -16.05 -7.28 -16.01
CA ASP A 145 -15.47 -7.84 -17.23
C ASP A 145 -14.84 -6.77 -18.13
N ASP A 146 -15.37 -5.55 -18.14
CA ASP A 146 -14.78 -4.40 -18.86
C ASP A 146 -13.45 -3.97 -18.24
N GLU A 147 -13.37 -3.92 -16.91
CA GLU A 147 -12.14 -3.63 -16.17
C GLU A 147 -11.09 -4.73 -16.40
N ARG A 148 -11.53 -5.98 -16.46
CA ARG A 148 -10.68 -7.14 -16.79
C ARG A 148 -10.19 -7.08 -18.24
N ALA A 149 -11.06 -6.73 -19.18
CA ALA A 149 -10.70 -6.54 -20.59
C ALA A 149 -9.68 -5.39 -20.74
N ALA A 150 -9.90 -4.28 -20.05
CA ALA A 150 -8.96 -3.18 -19.99
C ALA A 150 -7.59 -3.58 -19.42
N ALA A 151 -7.57 -4.33 -18.32
CA ALA A 151 -6.32 -4.84 -17.75
C ALA A 151 -5.57 -5.73 -18.75
N ARG A 152 -6.29 -6.59 -19.49
CA ARG A 152 -5.69 -7.43 -20.54
C ARG A 152 -5.07 -6.60 -21.66
N GLN A 153 -5.71 -5.50 -22.08
CA GLN A 153 -5.15 -4.58 -23.07
C GLN A 153 -3.83 -3.95 -22.57
N VAL A 154 -3.82 -3.44 -21.33
CA VAL A 154 -2.61 -2.87 -20.72
C VAL A 154 -1.50 -3.91 -20.64
N ILE A 155 -1.82 -5.12 -20.17
CA ILE A 155 -0.86 -6.21 -20.04
C ILE A 155 -0.29 -6.62 -21.41
N GLY A 156 -1.14 -6.73 -22.43
CA GLY A 156 -0.74 -7.10 -23.79
C GLY A 156 0.18 -6.06 -24.41
N TYR A 157 -0.21 -4.79 -24.36
CA TYR A 157 0.57 -3.70 -24.95
C TYR A 157 1.89 -3.45 -24.20
N GLY A 158 1.86 -3.45 -22.86
CA GLY A 158 3.08 -3.28 -22.07
C GLY A 158 4.11 -4.40 -22.33
N ARG A 159 3.67 -5.65 -22.50
CA ARG A 159 4.55 -6.77 -22.90
C ARG A 159 5.12 -6.60 -24.31
N MET A 160 4.36 -6.02 -25.23
CA MET A 160 4.86 -5.74 -26.58
C MET A 160 5.98 -4.69 -26.52
N LEU A 161 5.82 -3.60 -25.77
CA LEU A 161 6.85 -2.58 -25.57
C LEU A 161 8.13 -3.15 -24.93
N ASP A 162 7.99 -4.04 -23.95
CA ASP A 162 9.14 -4.70 -23.32
C ASP A 162 9.95 -5.55 -24.31
N ARG A 163 9.25 -6.30 -25.19
CA ARG A 163 9.88 -7.16 -26.20
C ARG A 163 10.52 -6.38 -27.34
N THR A 164 9.93 -5.27 -27.78
CA THR A 164 10.49 -4.48 -28.89
C THR A 164 11.80 -3.82 -28.48
N VAL A 165 11.92 -3.33 -27.24
CA VAL A 165 13.18 -2.82 -26.69
C VAL A 165 14.24 -3.93 -26.64
N GLU A 166 13.87 -5.12 -26.17
CA GLU A 166 14.80 -6.25 -26.11
C GLU A 166 15.26 -6.71 -27.50
N ALA A 167 14.37 -6.75 -28.48
CA ALA A 167 14.71 -7.07 -29.87
C ALA A 167 15.66 -6.03 -30.49
N SER A 168 15.44 -4.73 -30.23
CA SER A 168 16.32 -3.67 -30.70
C SER A 168 17.72 -3.75 -30.08
N ALA A 169 17.80 -4.01 -28.77
CA ALA A 169 19.09 -4.19 -28.09
C ALA A 169 19.87 -5.39 -28.64
N ARG A 170 19.19 -6.52 -28.93
CA ARG A 170 19.82 -7.70 -29.56
C ARG A 170 20.32 -7.40 -30.98
N ARG A 171 19.60 -6.60 -31.77
CA ARG A 171 20.04 -6.20 -33.12
C ARG A 171 21.27 -5.30 -33.09
N GLN A 172 21.33 -4.33 -32.15
CA GLN A 172 22.51 -3.49 -31.97
C GLN A 172 23.75 -4.28 -31.56
N HIS A 173 23.58 -5.35 -30.77
CA HIS A 173 24.70 -6.17 -30.31
C HIS A 173 25.20 -7.19 -31.35
N VAL A 174 24.41 -7.44 -32.41
CA VAL A 174 24.76 -8.35 -33.52
C VAL A 174 25.38 -7.59 -34.71
N GLU A 175 25.28 -6.25 -34.76
CA GLU A 175 25.95 -5.42 -35.76
C GLU A 175 27.11 -4.57 -35.20
N PRO A 176 28.29 -5.18 -34.96
CA PRO A 176 29.53 -4.42 -35.12
C PRO A 176 30.59 -5.08 -36.02
N GLU A 177 30.26 -6.12 -36.80
CA GLU A 177 31.27 -6.82 -37.65
C GLU A 177 30.86 -6.96 -39.13
N ARG A 178 30.54 -5.86 -39.84
CA ARG A 178 30.63 -5.83 -41.32
C ARG A 178 30.96 -4.42 -41.81
N ASN A 179 32.20 -3.99 -41.60
CA ASN A 179 32.82 -2.95 -42.42
C ASN A 179 34.33 -3.16 -42.43
N GLU A 180 34.78 -4.26 -43.04
CA GLU A 180 36.14 -4.33 -43.55
C GLU A 180 36.20 -3.58 -44.89
N PRO A 181 37.08 -2.58 -45.05
CA PRO A 181 37.36 -1.98 -46.35
C PRO A 181 38.43 -2.81 -47.06
N GLY A 182 38.17 -3.23 -48.30
CA GLY A 182 39.25 -3.62 -49.21
C GLY A 182 38.96 -4.86 -50.04
N ILE A 183 38.59 -4.63 -51.29
CA ILE A 183 39.28 -5.31 -52.40
C ILE A 183 39.57 -4.25 -53.44
N ALA A 184 40.86 -3.94 -53.63
CA ALA A 184 41.35 -3.33 -54.85
C ALA A 184 41.48 -4.43 -55.91
N ILE A 185 40.87 -4.23 -57.09
CA ILE A 185 41.26 -4.86 -58.35
C ILE A 185 41.24 -3.76 -59.42
#